data_AF-Q13ZU6-F1
#
_entry.id   AF-Q13ZU6-F1
#
_cell.length_a   1.000
_cell.length_b   1.000
_cell.length_c   1.000
_cell.angle_alpha   90.00
_cell.angle_beta   90.00
_cell.angle_gamma   90.00
#
_symmetry.space_group_name_H-M   'P 1'
#
loop_
_entity.id
_entity.type
_entity.pdbx_description
1 polymer ?
#
loop_
_entity_poly.entity_id
_entity_poly.type
_entity_poly.pdbx_seq_one_letter_code
_entity_poly.pdbx_strand_id
1 'polypeptide(L)'
;MIWRLTMLDVIETSWKGHTIKVRPIAVRQLGARKSSPDSYIAIVQIQRDGLTVSDWHLPRFSQRWASKDGAAGEALDYAVQAINDGALDDPSGAMILAA
;
A
#
# COMPACT_ATOMS: atom_id res chain seq x y z
N MET A 1 25.44 -13.44 2.70
CA MET A 1 24.59 -12.21 2.77
C MET A 1 23.33 -12.58 3.53
N ILE A 2 23.20 -12.12 4.77
CA ILE A 2 22.02 -12.39 5.61
C ILE A 2 21.09 -11.19 5.45
N TRP A 3 19.97 -11.37 4.75
CA TRP A 3 18.96 -10.33 4.63
C TRP A 3 18.26 -10.19 5.98
N ARG A 4 18.42 -9.05 6.65
CA ARG A 4 17.66 -8.74 7.86
C ARG A 4 16.30 -8.20 7.41
N LEU A 5 15.29 -9.06 7.46
CA LEU A 5 13.89 -8.64 7.33
C LEU A 5 13.57 -7.78 8.55
N THR A 6 13.65 -6.46 8.44
CA THR A 6 12.97 -5.58 9.39
C THR A 6 11.50 -5.94 9.35
N MET A 7 10.92 -6.32 10.49
CA MET A 7 9.48 -6.48 10.66
C MET A 7 8.84 -5.21 10.10
N LEU A 8 8.15 -5.32 8.97
CA LEU A 8 7.58 -4.17 8.27
C LEU A 8 6.39 -3.70 9.11
N ASP A 9 6.42 -2.45 9.56
CA ASP A 9 5.29 -1.86 10.28
C ASP A 9 4.08 -1.83 9.35
N VAL A 10 3.00 -2.47 9.79
CA VAL A 10 1.69 -2.44 9.14
C VAL A 10 0.80 -1.53 9.96
N ILE A 11 0.23 -0.52 9.31
CA ILE A 11 -0.80 0.35 9.87
C ILE A 11 -2.14 -0.29 9.52
N GLU A 12 -2.96 -0.56 10.52
CA GLU A 12 -4.30 -1.12 10.34
C GLU A 12 -5.35 -0.12 10.81
N THR A 13 -6.40 0.04 10.01
CA THR A 13 -7.57 0.84 10.35
C THR A 13 -8.83 0.24 9.76
N SER A 14 -9.99 0.73 10.19
CA SER A 14 -11.29 0.29 9.68
C SER A 14 -12.06 1.45 9.06
N TRP A 15 -12.76 1.18 7.95
CA TRP A 15 -13.60 2.15 7.26
C TRP A 15 -14.78 1.46 6.59
N LYS A 16 -16.03 1.87 6.91
CA LYS A 16 -17.26 1.33 6.31
C LYS A 16 -17.31 -0.21 6.22
N GLY A 17 -16.98 -0.90 7.32
CA GLY A 17 -16.98 -2.37 7.36
C GLY A 17 -15.79 -3.04 6.64
N HIS A 18 -14.84 -2.26 6.14
CA HIS A 18 -13.59 -2.76 5.57
C HIS A 18 -12.44 -2.59 6.55
N THR A 19 -11.54 -3.55 6.59
CA THR A 19 -10.22 -3.43 7.22
C THR A 19 -9.22 -3.01 6.16
N ILE A 20 -8.54 -1.89 6.39
CA ILE A 20 -7.48 -1.36 5.53
C ILE A 20 -6.15 -1.60 6.23
N LYS A 21 -5.23 -2.28 5.55
CA LYS A 21 -3.85 -2.44 6.00
C LYS A 21 -2.92 -1.74 5.04
N VAL A 22 -2.12 -0.82 5.57
CA VAL A 22 -1.13 -0.06 4.80
C VAL A 22 0.25 -0.48 5.25
N ARG A 23 1.12 -0.79 4.29
CA ARG A 23 2.51 -1.13 4.56
C ARG A 23 3.44 -0.19 3.81
N PRO A 24 4.05 0.79 4.51
CA PRO A 24 5.13 1.58 3.97
C PRO A 24 6.40 0.74 3.78
N ILE A 25 7.06 0.89 2.64
CA ILE A 25 8.29 0.17 2.29
C ILE A 25 9.34 1.21 1.93
N ALA A 26 10.48 1.15 2.62
CA ALA A 26 11.65 1.96 2.28
C ALA A 26 12.26 1.45 0.96
N VAL A 27 12.43 2.34 0.00
CA VAL A 27 13.01 2.05 -1.32
C VAL A 27 14.34 2.78 -1.47
N ARG A 28 15.33 2.07 -2.04
CA ARG A 28 16.63 2.62 -2.39
C ARG A 28 16.84 2.56 -3.90
N GLN A 29 17.45 3.60 -4.45
CA GLN A 29 17.93 3.59 -5.82
C GLN A 29 19.31 2.93 -5.85
N LEU A 30 19.45 1.86 -6.64
CA LEU A 30 20.67 1.04 -6.71
C LEU A 30 21.94 1.77 -7.22
N GLY A 31 21.84 3.05 -7.57
CA GLY A 31 22.95 3.87 -8.07
C GLY A 31 23.80 4.56 -6.99
N ALA A 32 23.30 4.69 -5.76
CA ALA A 32 24.03 5.36 -4.68
C ALA A 32 24.09 4.44 -3.44
N ARG A 33 25.31 4.01 -3.06
CA ARG A 33 25.54 3.30 -1.78
C ARG A 33 25.47 4.30 -0.61
N LYS A 34 24.29 4.83 -0.32
CA LYS A 34 24.02 5.61 0.89
C LYS A 34 23.30 4.74 1.94
N SER A 35 23.55 5.05 3.21
CA SER A 35 23.02 4.32 4.36
C SER A 35 21.53 4.58 4.61
N SER A 36 21.00 5.76 4.24
CA SER A 36 19.59 6.14 4.36
C SER A 36 18.73 5.63 3.18
N PRO A 37 17.43 5.37 3.38
CA PRO A 37 16.47 5.23 2.28
C PRO A 37 16.45 6.48 1.40
N ASP A 38 16.28 6.29 0.09
CA ASP A 38 16.12 7.43 -0.83
C ASP A 38 14.66 7.91 -0.86
N SER A 39 13.73 6.98 -0.64
CA SER A 39 12.29 7.25 -0.66
C SER A 39 11.49 6.12 -0.01
N TYR A 40 10.17 6.28 0.04
CA TYR A 40 9.21 5.31 0.51
C TYR A 40 8.14 5.09 -0.56
N ILE A 41 7.59 3.88 -0.60
CA ILE A 41 6.31 3.55 -1.24
C ILE A 41 5.38 2.99 -0.17
N ALA A 42 4.09 2.84 -0.46
CA ALA A 42 3.18 2.11 0.41
C ALA A 42 2.28 1.20 -0.41
N ILE A 43 2.11 -0.04 0.05
CA ILE A 43 1.18 -1.01 -0.50
C ILE A 43 -0.01 -1.17 0.44
N VAL A 44 -1.16 -1.52 -0.13
CA VAL A 44 -2.45 -1.58 0.58
C VAL A 44 -3.05 -2.97 0.43
N GLN A 45 -3.58 -3.50 1.53
CA GLN A 45 -4.52 -4.63 1.52
C GLN A 45 -5.86 -4.14 2.06
N ILE A 46 -6.95 -4.55 1.42
CA ILE A 46 -8.32 -4.23 1.85
C ILE A 46 -9.04 -5.55 2.08
N GLN A 47 -9.69 -5.67 3.24
CA GLN A 47 -10.50 -6.82 3.62
C GLN A 47 -11.92 -6.39 3.95
N ARG A 48 -12.88 -7.27 3.72
CA ARG A 48 -14.29 -7.12 4.12
C ARG A 48 -14.75 -8.44 4.71
N ASP A 49 -15.38 -8.39 5.88
CA ASP A 49 -15.85 -9.60 6.60
C ASP A 49 -14.75 -10.67 6.77
N GLY A 50 -13.50 -10.24 6.97
CA GLY A 50 -12.33 -11.11 7.09
C GLY A 50 -11.78 -11.67 5.78
N LEU A 51 -12.43 -11.43 4.64
CA LEU A 51 -11.99 -11.83 3.31
C LEU A 51 -11.20 -10.71 2.63
N THR A 52 -10.05 -11.04 2.05
CA THR A 52 -9.26 -10.07 1.27
C THR A 52 -9.95 -9.79 -0.07
N VAL A 53 -10.35 -8.53 -0.27
CA VAL A 53 -10.99 -8.07 -1.53
C VAL A 53 -9.99 -7.39 -2.47
N SER A 54 -8.89 -6.84 -1.91
CA SER A 54 -7.74 -6.37 -2.69
C SER A 54 -6.48 -6.69 -1.92
N ASP A 55 -5.59 -7.49 -2.51
CA ASP A 55 -4.36 -7.91 -1.83
C ASP A 55 -3.16 -7.05 -2.20
N TRP A 56 -2.44 -6.60 -1.18
CA TRP A 56 -1.13 -5.93 -1.20
C TRP A 56 -0.72 -5.27 -2.52
N HIS A 57 -1.56 -4.36 -3.03
CA HIS A 57 -1.33 -3.67 -4.28
C HIS A 57 -0.75 -2.28 -4.06
N LEU A 58 -0.12 -1.73 -5.10
CA LEU A 58 0.50 -0.40 -5.06
C LEU A 58 -0.48 0.63 -5.65
N PRO A 59 -1.04 1.56 -4.86
CA PRO A 59 -2.00 2.56 -5.33
C PRO A 59 -1.50 3.41 -6.49
N ARG A 60 -0.20 3.76 -6.46
CA ARG A 60 0.46 4.57 -7.49
C ARG A 60 1.83 3.99 -7.81
N PHE A 61 1.89 3.27 -8.92
CA PHE A 61 3.04 2.44 -9.30
C PHE A 61 4.39 3.19 -9.36
N SER A 62 4.38 4.48 -9.72
CA SER A 62 5.59 5.29 -9.91
C SER A 62 5.84 6.34 -8.82
N GLN A 63 4.88 6.58 -7.93
CA GLN A 63 5.01 7.65 -6.93
C GLN A 63 5.84 7.18 -5.74
N ARG A 64 6.76 8.06 -5.32
CA ARG A 64 7.68 7.81 -4.21
C ARG A 64 7.64 9.02 -3.29
N TRP A 65 7.58 8.77 -1.99
CA TRP A 65 7.50 9.82 -0.98
C TRP A 65 8.82 9.97 -0.24
N ALA A 66 9.11 11.20 0.19
CA ALA A 66 10.29 11.50 0.99
C ALA A 66 10.19 10.92 2.41
N SER A 67 8.98 10.63 2.91
CA SER A 67 8.74 10.13 4.26
C SER A 67 7.83 8.90 4.28
N LYS A 68 8.01 8.08 5.32
CA LYS A 68 7.19 6.90 5.62
C LYS A 68 5.73 7.28 5.84
N ASP A 69 5.49 8.32 6.66
CA ASP A 69 4.15 8.77 7.02
C ASP A 69 3.41 9.38 5.82
N GLY A 70 4.13 10.06 4.93
CA GLY A 70 3.56 10.58 3.68
C GLY A 70 3.11 9.46 2.76
N ALA A 71 3.93 8.41 2.59
CA ALA A 71 3.54 7.22 1.84
C ALA A 71 2.32 6.51 2.46
N ALA A 72 2.31 6.39 3.80
CA ALA A 72 1.20 5.75 4.52
C ALA A 72 -0.11 6.54 4.37
N GLY A 73 -0.05 7.85 4.57
CA GLY A 73 -1.22 8.75 4.49
C GLY A 73 -1.86 8.71 3.11
N GLU A 74 -1.06 8.87 2.04
CA GLU A 74 -1.61 8.87 0.68
C GLU A 74 -2.18 7.50 0.28
N ALA A 75 -1.57 6.40 0.74
CA ALA A 75 -2.09 5.06 0.51
C ALA A 75 -3.41 4.80 1.27
N LEU A 76 -3.55 5.37 2.47
CA LEU A 76 -4.80 5.33 3.23
C LEU A 76 -5.90 6.14 2.55
N ASP A 77 -5.58 7.37 2.12
CA ASP A 77 -6.52 8.25 1.41
C ASP A 77 -7.03 7.59 0.13
N TYR A 78 -6.13 6.95 -0.62
CA TYR A 78 -6.50 6.13 -1.77
C TYR A 78 -7.48 5.00 -1.39
N ALA A 79 -7.20 4.24 -0.33
CA ALA A 79 -8.03 3.11 0.08
C ALA A 79 -9.43 3.57 0.49
N VAL A 80 -9.52 4.67 1.24
CA VAL A 80 -10.78 5.32 1.62
C VAL A 80 -11.56 5.74 0.39
N GLN A 81 -10.90 6.37 -0.59
CA GLN A 81 -11.53 6.80 -1.83
C GLN A 81 -12.05 5.59 -2.63
N ALA A 82 -11.24 4.54 -2.80
CA ALA A 82 -11.64 3.32 -3.52
C ALA A 82 -12.85 2.62 -2.88
N ILE A 83 -12.93 2.58 -1.54
CA ILE A 83 -14.09 2.06 -0.82
C ILE A 83 -15.31 2.98 -1.00
N ASN A 84 -15.12 4.30 -0.96
CA ASN A 84 -16.22 5.25 -1.14
C ASN A 84 -16.82 5.19 -2.56
N ASP A 85 -15.99 4.92 -3.56
CA ASP A 85 -16.39 4.83 -4.96
C ASP A 85 -16.99 3.46 -5.33
N GLY A 86 -16.98 2.48 -4.41
CA GLY A 86 -17.48 1.13 -4.66
C GLY A 86 -16.62 0.32 -5.64
N ALA A 87 -15.38 0.77 -5.91
CA ALA A 87 -14.49 0.16 -6.91
C ALA A 87 -14.09 -1.30 -6.58
N LEU A 88 -14.33 -1.74 -5.35
CA LEU A 88 -13.98 -3.07 -4.83
C LEU A 88 -15.19 -4.02 -4.73
N ASP A 89 -16.39 -3.54 -5.04
CA ASP A 89 -17.64 -4.33 -4.98
C ASP A 89 -17.96 -5.06 -6.30
N ASP A 90 -17.19 -4.84 -7.37
CA ASP A 90 -17.32 -5.57 -8.64
C ASP A 90 -16.26 -6.69 -8.74
N PRO A 91 -16.66 -7.98 -8.71
CA PRO A 91 -15.73 -9.10 -8.88
C PRO A 91 -15.06 -9.14 -10.27
N SER A 92 -15.49 -8.31 -11.22
CA SER A 92 -14.88 -8.14 -12.55
C SER A 92 -13.77 -7.07 -12.57
N GLY A 93 -13.71 -6.21 -11.55
CA GLY A 93 -12.73 -5.12 -11.45
C GLY A 93 -11.29 -5.58 -11.21
N ALA A 94 -11.10 -6.81 -10.72
CA ALA A 94 -9.78 -7.41 -10.52
C ALA A 94 -8.99 -7.60 -11.83
N MET A 95 -9.64 -7.54 -13.00
CA MET A 95 -9.01 -7.75 -14.31
C MET A 95 -8.74 -6.47 -15.13
N ILE A 96 -9.21 -5.28 -14.71
CA ILE A 96 -9.15 -4.06 -15.57
C ILE A 96 -8.00 -3.11 -15.19
N LEU A 97 -7.18 -3.39 -14.18
CA LEU A 97 -5.97 -2.60 -13.90
C LEU A 97 -4.67 -3.15 -14.53
N ALA A 98 -4.79 -4.08 -15.48
CA ALA A 98 -3.67 -4.61 -16.26
C ALA A 98 -3.99 -4.58 -17.76
N ALA A 99 -4.01 -3.37 -18.35
CA ALA A 99 -3.95 -3.16 -19.79
C ALA A 99 -3.05 -1.96 -20.10
#